data_AF-A0AA41D659-F1
#
_entry.id   AF-A0AA41D659-F1
#
_cell.length_a   1.000
_cell.length_b   1.000
_cell.length_c   1.000
_cell.angle_alpha   90.00
_cell.angle_beta   90.00
_cell.angle_gamma   90.00
#
_symmetry.space_group_name_H-M   'P 1'
#
loop_
_entity.id
_entity.type
_entity.pdbx_description
1 polymer ?
#
loop_
_entity_poly.entity_id
_entity_poly.type
_entity_poly.pdbx_seq_one_letter_code
_entity_poly.pdbx_strand_id
1 'polypeptide(L)'
;MKKIVCLLLLSVALCEMALAQSQYISYKPLEKENREAQLLDMGGILVYSKRGDLVITLTNVKNPIIKRNGVNEEGLYEYEILIDPSAETSQPKLEISKRGDINRTTIMASLQPNYYKAYLIEEVEKPIRVEDQTRSQDVILDEKLAEIEIETPLQDLQVAFSEALHAEKETKRKENDNSVFVTTIKIPVANLKEAETKLEEAVKKRDELYNKMLDPSAKVSEEEEQMYDKLDREEIPALEALVKEMNTIEVFAQGTNRVSIDITGIGPRSKRRYGVIVLIKKEIVHVTEYDAMLAEGVRQWNNRDYKAAKTAFVSALNAKDAPADKSLVRSNIADCDSCLIYNKYTSYALNRMAELKKQGHATQDEVKEYASSALEFIQILNNYNPCEFYTKIIDKLEKMIENIPLVIKFTVAQWVRGATGFHQGDEMKGVEVWVNNGLRHPEKKEYQSERRFKKLTEGSAFYRRIGETDAQGTIVVDLDRKALPRGFFFHSKETGKIEYVNMSKITRDSKNDYQMRQFRVMMYTKD
;
A
#
# COMPACT_ATOMS: atom_id res chain seq x y z
N MET A 1 -24.46 -47.96 -7.65
CA MET A 1 -24.40 -46.58 -8.19
C MET A 1 -23.95 -45.54 -7.17
N LYS A 2 -24.57 -45.39 -5.98
CA LYS A 2 -24.16 -44.36 -4.98
C LYS A 2 -22.70 -44.47 -4.49
N LYS A 3 -22.16 -45.69 -4.29
CA LYS A 3 -20.75 -45.89 -3.89
C LYS A 3 -19.74 -45.56 -4.99
N ILE A 4 -20.10 -45.76 -6.26
CA ILE A 4 -19.24 -45.47 -7.43
C ILE A 4 -19.21 -43.96 -7.67
N VAL A 5 -20.34 -43.27 -7.51
CA VAL A 5 -20.43 -41.80 -7.59
C VAL A 5 -19.68 -41.13 -6.44
N CYS A 6 -19.72 -41.69 -5.21
CA CYS A 6 -18.88 -41.19 -4.10
C CYS A 6 -17.38 -41.42 -4.31
N LEU A 7 -16.98 -42.54 -4.93
CA LEU A 7 -15.56 -42.80 -5.26
C LEU A 7 -15.07 -41.91 -6.42
N LEU A 8 -15.93 -41.61 -7.40
CA LEU A 8 -15.64 -40.66 -8.47
C LEU A 8 -15.60 -39.21 -7.98
N LEU A 9 -16.48 -38.83 -7.04
CA LEU A 9 -16.41 -37.52 -6.38
C LEU A 9 -15.19 -37.41 -5.45
N LEU A 10 -14.78 -38.50 -4.79
CA LEU A 10 -13.52 -38.53 -4.04
C LEU A 10 -12.31 -38.46 -4.97
N SER A 11 -12.32 -39.12 -6.13
CA SER A 11 -11.21 -39.08 -7.07
C SER A 11 -11.11 -37.74 -7.81
N VAL A 12 -12.23 -37.06 -8.06
CA VAL A 12 -12.24 -35.70 -8.62
C VAL A 12 -11.83 -34.67 -7.55
N ALA A 13 -12.24 -34.83 -6.29
CA ALA A 13 -11.73 -34.02 -5.17
C ALA A 13 -10.26 -34.29 -4.84
N LEU A 14 -9.75 -35.50 -5.11
CA LEU A 14 -8.33 -35.86 -4.98
C LEU A 14 -7.50 -35.43 -6.21
N CYS A 15 -8.12 -35.27 -7.39
CA CYS A 15 -7.47 -34.71 -8.59
C CYS A 15 -7.46 -33.17 -8.61
N GLU A 16 -8.36 -32.49 -7.89
CA GLU A 16 -8.25 -31.05 -7.59
C GLU A 16 -7.28 -30.75 -6.44
N MET A 17 -6.90 -31.78 -5.66
CA MET A 17 -5.64 -31.81 -4.92
C MET A 17 -4.49 -32.34 -5.79
N ALA A 18 -4.49 -32.00 -7.09
CA ALA A 18 -3.24 -31.83 -7.79
C ALA A 18 -2.41 -30.90 -6.91
N LEU A 19 -1.41 -31.52 -6.28
CA LEU A 19 -0.43 -30.95 -5.38
C LEU A 19 -0.34 -29.45 -5.65
N ALA A 20 -0.61 -28.62 -4.64
CA ALA A 20 -0.08 -27.28 -4.63
C ALA A 20 1.46 -27.45 -4.62
N GLN A 21 2.01 -27.74 -5.81
CA GLN A 21 3.41 -27.57 -6.12
C GLN A 21 3.65 -26.16 -5.65
N SER A 22 4.39 -26.03 -4.55
CA SER A 22 4.75 -24.74 -4.02
C SER A 22 5.72 -24.14 -5.02
N GLN A 23 5.16 -23.52 -6.06
CA GLN A 23 5.86 -22.86 -7.15
C GLN A 23 6.76 -21.80 -6.51
N TYR A 24 8.05 -21.84 -6.83
CA TYR A 24 9.00 -20.87 -6.32
C TYR A 24 8.55 -19.47 -6.75
N ILE A 25 8.60 -18.48 -5.85
CA ILE A 25 8.30 -17.12 -6.26
C ILE A 25 9.55 -16.47 -6.83
N SER A 26 9.44 -15.92 -8.03
CA SER A 26 10.46 -15.07 -8.63
C SER A 26 9.95 -13.64 -8.70
N TYR A 27 10.79 -12.73 -9.19
CA TYR A 27 10.39 -11.36 -9.44
C TYR A 27 10.79 -10.95 -10.86
N LYS A 28 10.04 -10.00 -11.42
CA LYS A 28 10.47 -9.23 -12.59
C LYS A 28 10.21 -7.74 -12.35
N PRO A 29 11.09 -6.85 -12.83
CA PRO A 29 10.79 -5.42 -12.85
C PRO A 29 9.53 -5.12 -13.69
N LEU A 30 8.73 -4.16 -13.26
CA LEU A 30 7.60 -3.62 -14.00
C LEU A 30 7.86 -2.14 -14.31
N GLU A 31 8.78 -1.88 -15.24
CA GLU A 31 9.24 -0.52 -15.55
C GLU A 31 8.08 0.44 -15.93
N LYS A 32 7.00 -0.08 -16.53
CA LYS A 32 5.81 0.72 -16.90
C LYS A 32 5.01 1.23 -15.71
N GLU A 33 5.13 0.57 -14.56
CA GLU A 33 4.45 0.94 -13.31
C GLU A 33 5.31 1.84 -12.42
N ASN A 34 6.57 2.06 -12.81
CA ASN A 34 7.42 3.04 -12.13
C ASN A 34 6.86 4.45 -12.35
N ARG A 35 6.79 5.25 -11.28
CA ARG A 35 6.18 6.57 -11.34
C ARG A 35 6.66 7.49 -10.23
N GLU A 36 6.68 8.78 -10.53
CA GLU A 36 6.81 9.82 -9.51
C GLU A 36 5.58 9.83 -8.59
N ALA A 37 5.79 10.13 -7.31
CA ALA A 37 4.74 10.25 -6.31
C ALA A 37 5.17 11.19 -5.18
N GLN A 38 4.22 11.88 -4.57
CA GLN A 38 4.50 12.74 -3.40
C GLN A 38 4.67 11.87 -2.15
N LEU A 39 5.91 11.43 -1.90
CA LEU A 39 6.27 10.51 -0.81
C LEU A 39 7.02 11.19 0.33
N LEU A 40 6.96 12.52 0.40
CA LEU A 40 7.67 13.30 1.43
C LEU A 40 9.17 12.96 1.48
N ASP A 41 9.79 12.90 0.30
CA ASP A 41 11.21 12.57 0.07
C ASP A 41 11.60 11.11 0.39
N MET A 42 10.64 10.25 0.73
CA MET A 42 10.87 8.81 0.82
C MET A 42 11.00 8.17 -0.57
N GLY A 43 11.73 7.06 -0.65
CA GLY A 43 11.74 6.18 -1.81
C GLY A 43 10.69 5.08 -1.69
N GLY A 44 9.98 4.81 -2.78
CA GLY A 44 8.88 3.85 -2.82
C GLY A 44 9.21 2.58 -3.61
N ILE A 45 8.71 1.45 -3.12
CA ILE A 45 8.69 0.18 -3.86
C ILE A 45 7.26 -0.34 -3.90
N LEU A 46 6.79 -0.65 -5.10
CA LEU A 46 5.52 -1.36 -5.32
C LEU A 46 5.82 -2.81 -5.66
N VAL A 47 5.22 -3.72 -4.91
CA VAL A 47 5.29 -5.15 -5.19
C VAL A 47 3.87 -5.61 -5.52
N TYR A 48 3.69 -6.14 -6.72
CA TYR A 48 2.43 -6.71 -7.17
C TYR A 48 2.51 -8.24 -7.15
N SER A 49 1.40 -8.91 -6.83
CA SER A 49 1.36 -10.38 -6.76
C SER A 49 -0.05 -10.90 -6.96
N LYS A 50 -0.20 -12.10 -7.54
CA LYS A 50 -1.49 -12.83 -7.49
C LYS A 50 -1.82 -13.36 -6.09
N ARG A 51 -0.86 -13.29 -5.15
CA ARG A 51 -1.00 -13.77 -3.78
C ARG A 51 -1.13 -12.64 -2.78
N GLY A 52 -2.04 -12.80 -1.82
CA GLY A 52 -2.22 -11.90 -0.67
C GLY A 52 -1.40 -12.27 0.56
N ASP A 53 -0.68 -13.40 0.55
CA ASP A 53 0.04 -13.95 1.68
C ASP A 53 1.58 -13.82 1.58
N LEU A 54 2.09 -12.85 0.81
CA LEU A 54 3.52 -12.59 0.78
C LEU A 54 4.05 -12.07 2.13
N VAL A 55 5.22 -12.58 2.51
CA VAL A 55 6.04 -12.09 3.62
C VAL A 55 7.22 -11.34 3.02
N ILE A 56 7.30 -10.04 3.32
CA ILE A 56 8.33 -9.13 2.83
C ILE A 56 9.17 -8.70 4.03
N THR A 57 10.46 -9.02 3.99
CA THR A 57 11.42 -8.64 5.02
C THR A 57 12.52 -7.81 4.38
N LEU A 58 12.99 -6.76 5.06
CA LEU A 58 14.14 -5.98 4.62
C LEU A 58 15.32 -6.27 5.55
N THR A 59 16.43 -6.74 4.98
CA THR A 59 17.56 -7.21 5.80
C THR A 59 18.53 -6.10 6.21
N ASN A 60 18.52 -4.98 5.49
CA ASN A 60 19.41 -3.84 5.69
C ASN A 60 18.66 -2.52 5.97
N VAL A 61 17.37 -2.61 6.31
CA VAL A 61 16.53 -1.46 6.67
C VAL A 61 15.90 -1.74 8.03
N LYS A 62 16.01 -0.81 8.97
CA LYS A 62 15.53 -0.97 10.35
C LYS A 62 14.04 -0.70 10.47
N ASN A 63 13.56 0.41 9.89
CA ASN A 63 12.18 0.85 10.05
C ASN A 63 11.47 1.06 8.71
N PRO A 64 11.32 0.02 7.88
CA PRO A 64 10.53 0.14 6.65
C PRO A 64 9.05 0.31 6.98
N ILE A 65 8.36 1.17 6.23
CA ILE A 65 6.89 1.22 6.26
C ILE A 65 6.40 0.26 5.19
N ILE A 66 5.75 -0.82 5.60
CA ILE A 66 5.15 -1.80 4.69
C ILE A 66 3.64 -1.73 4.82
N LYS A 67 2.97 -1.31 3.75
CA LYS A 67 1.51 -1.29 3.62
C LYS A 67 1.08 -2.35 2.62
N ARG A 68 -0.10 -2.91 2.83
CA ARG A 68 -0.71 -3.94 1.98
C ARG A 68 -2.05 -3.40 1.51
N ASN A 69 -2.07 -2.85 0.31
CA ASN A 69 -3.17 -2.03 -0.21
C ASN A 69 -4.35 -2.86 -0.75
N GLY A 70 -4.32 -4.18 -0.54
CA GLY A 70 -5.36 -5.09 -1.01
C GLY A 70 -5.21 -5.42 -2.50
N VAL A 71 -6.32 -5.74 -3.15
CA VAL A 71 -6.34 -6.15 -4.57
C VAL A 71 -6.66 -4.93 -5.45
N ASN A 72 -5.84 -4.68 -6.46
CA ASN A 72 -6.01 -3.59 -7.42
C ASN A 72 -7.04 -3.96 -8.52
N GLU A 73 -7.29 -3.02 -9.44
CA GLU A 73 -8.25 -3.21 -10.55
C GLU A 73 -7.90 -4.39 -11.49
N GLU A 74 -6.63 -4.77 -11.56
CA GLU A 74 -6.13 -5.88 -12.36
C GLU A 74 -6.22 -7.24 -11.63
N GLY A 75 -6.75 -7.26 -10.40
CA GLY A 75 -6.86 -8.48 -9.60
C GLY A 75 -5.53 -8.89 -8.93
N LEU A 76 -4.55 -8.00 -8.83
CA LEU A 76 -3.28 -8.22 -8.16
C LEU A 76 -3.26 -7.59 -6.77
N TYR A 77 -2.74 -8.31 -5.79
CA TYR A 77 -2.42 -7.75 -4.49
C TYR A 77 -1.25 -6.76 -4.61
N GLU A 78 -1.44 -5.57 -4.05
CA GLU A 78 -0.44 -4.51 -4.01
C GLU A 78 0.17 -4.39 -2.61
N TYR A 79 1.50 -4.38 -2.57
CA TYR A 79 2.31 -4.17 -1.38
C TYR A 79 3.15 -2.92 -1.61
N GLU A 80 2.97 -1.91 -0.76
CA GLU A 80 3.68 -0.64 -0.83
C GLU A 80 4.73 -0.60 0.28
N ILE A 81 5.99 -0.40 -0.09
CA ILE A 81 7.11 -0.28 0.85
C ILE A 81 7.70 1.13 0.71
N LEU A 82 7.73 1.89 1.80
CA LEU A 82 8.32 3.22 1.88
C LEU A 82 9.55 3.19 2.79
N ILE A 83 10.64 3.77 2.31
CA ILE A 83 11.93 3.81 2.99
C ILE A 83 12.51 5.21 2.82
N ASP A 84 13.03 5.81 3.89
CA ASP A 84 13.78 7.06 3.80
C ASP A 84 15.20 6.75 3.28
N PRO A 85 15.55 7.12 2.03
CA PRO A 85 16.86 6.79 1.46
C PRO A 85 18.01 7.52 2.16
N SER A 86 17.73 8.67 2.79
CA SER A 86 18.71 9.53 3.44
C SER A 86 19.07 9.04 4.85
N ALA A 87 18.09 8.49 5.57
CA ALA A 87 18.26 7.99 6.93
C ALA A 87 18.65 6.50 6.99
N GLU A 88 18.25 5.70 6.00
CA GLU A 88 18.45 4.24 5.97
C GLU A 88 19.43 3.82 4.87
N THR A 89 18.95 3.67 3.63
CA THR A 89 19.76 3.27 2.47
C THR A 89 19.02 3.56 1.15
N SER A 90 19.76 3.95 0.12
CA SER A 90 19.25 4.02 -1.26
C SER A 90 19.22 2.66 -1.97
N GLN A 91 19.76 1.59 -1.35
CA GLN A 91 19.80 0.24 -1.92
C GLN A 91 19.23 -0.81 -0.96
N PRO A 92 17.91 -0.80 -0.70
CA PRO A 92 17.30 -1.77 0.18
C PRO A 92 17.31 -3.17 -0.44
N LYS A 93 17.59 -4.16 0.41
CA LYS A 93 17.55 -5.58 0.09
C LYS A 93 16.26 -6.19 0.65
N LEU A 94 15.32 -6.48 -0.24
CA LEU A 94 14.03 -7.09 0.06
C LEU A 94 14.17 -8.60 -0.10
N GLU A 95 13.78 -9.33 0.92
CA GLU A 95 13.60 -10.78 0.89
C GLU A 95 12.10 -11.08 0.94
N ILE A 96 11.59 -11.63 -0.16
CA ILE A 96 10.17 -11.90 -0.35
C ILE A 96 9.97 -13.40 -0.38
N SER A 97 9.05 -13.91 0.43
CA SER A 97 8.66 -15.31 0.49
C SER A 97 7.13 -15.44 0.50
N LYS A 98 6.63 -16.62 0.18
CA LYS A 98 5.24 -16.96 0.53
C LYS A 98 5.19 -17.26 2.02
N ARG A 99 4.08 -16.94 2.69
CA ARG A 99 3.94 -17.27 4.11
C ARG A 99 4.12 -18.78 4.33
N GLY A 100 5.11 -19.11 5.16
CA GLY A 100 5.48 -20.50 5.47
C GLY A 100 6.21 -21.25 4.36
N ASP A 101 6.72 -20.56 3.34
CA ASP A 101 7.72 -21.11 2.42
C ASP A 101 9.12 -20.67 2.85
N ILE A 102 10.03 -21.63 2.94
CA ILE A 102 11.44 -21.36 3.25
C ILE A 102 12.17 -20.69 2.08
N ASN A 103 11.64 -20.86 0.86
CA ASN A 103 12.20 -20.26 -0.33
C ASN A 103 11.82 -18.78 -0.38
N ARG A 104 12.83 -17.94 -0.56
CA ARG A 104 12.70 -16.50 -0.71
C ARG A 104 13.39 -16.04 -1.99
N THR A 105 12.81 -15.04 -2.63
CA THR A 105 13.45 -14.28 -3.70
C THR A 105 13.98 -12.97 -3.14
N THR A 106 15.12 -12.53 -3.66
CA THR A 106 15.81 -11.34 -3.18
C THR A 106 15.78 -10.27 -4.26
N ILE A 107 15.35 -9.07 -3.89
CA ILE A 107 15.37 -7.89 -4.75
C ILE A 107 16.33 -6.88 -4.11
N MET A 108 17.34 -6.44 -4.85
CA MET A 108 18.08 -5.23 -4.52
C MET A 108 17.52 -4.09 -5.35
N ALA A 109 16.73 -3.22 -4.74
CA ALA A 109 16.18 -2.05 -5.41
C ALA A 109 17.15 -0.88 -5.30
N SER A 110 17.07 0.06 -6.23
CA SER A 110 17.73 1.37 -6.13
C SER A 110 16.64 2.43 -6.00
N LEU A 111 16.60 3.13 -4.88
CA LEU A 111 15.57 4.11 -4.55
C LEU A 111 15.97 5.52 -4.99
N GLN A 112 14.95 6.28 -5.39
CA GLN A 112 15.02 7.71 -5.60
C GLN A 112 13.91 8.37 -4.73
N PRO A 113 14.16 9.54 -4.13
CA PRO A 113 13.13 10.28 -3.41
C PRO A 113 11.91 10.54 -4.29
N ASN A 114 10.70 10.44 -3.73
CA ASN A 114 9.44 10.73 -4.41
C ASN A 114 9.21 9.90 -5.69
N TYR A 115 9.73 8.68 -5.73
CA TYR A 115 9.61 7.78 -6.88
C TYR A 115 9.33 6.35 -6.46
N TYR A 116 8.40 5.69 -7.14
CA TYR A 116 8.11 4.26 -6.99
C TYR A 116 8.85 3.44 -8.04
N LYS A 117 9.52 2.37 -7.59
CA LYS A 117 9.91 1.24 -8.44
C LYS A 117 9.00 0.05 -8.25
N ALA A 118 8.52 -0.52 -9.34
CA ALA A 118 7.55 -1.59 -9.33
C ALA A 118 8.16 -2.93 -9.71
N TYR A 119 7.71 -4.00 -9.03
CA TYR A 119 8.08 -5.38 -9.30
C TYR A 119 6.84 -6.26 -9.29
N LEU A 120 6.80 -7.24 -10.19
CA LEU A 120 5.81 -8.33 -10.15
C LEU A 120 6.45 -9.57 -9.53
N ILE A 121 5.77 -10.13 -8.53
CA ILE A 121 6.10 -11.44 -7.96
C ILE A 121 5.26 -12.50 -8.67
N GLU A 122 5.95 -13.45 -9.29
CA GLU A 122 5.33 -14.52 -10.07
C GLU A 122 5.70 -15.88 -9.49
N GLU A 123 4.73 -16.77 -9.48
CA GLU A 123 4.97 -18.18 -9.17
C GLU A 123 5.55 -18.88 -10.40
N VAL A 124 6.60 -19.66 -10.17
CA VAL A 124 7.39 -20.35 -11.20
C VAL A 124 7.44 -21.85 -10.89
N GLU A 125 7.06 -22.67 -11.87
CA GLU A 125 7.06 -24.13 -11.75
C GLU A 125 8.47 -24.72 -11.66
N LYS A 126 9.38 -24.25 -12.51
CA LYS A 126 10.74 -24.80 -12.65
C LYS A 126 11.78 -23.70 -12.39
N PRO A 127 11.95 -23.26 -11.14
CA PRO A 127 12.94 -22.24 -10.83
C PRO A 127 14.34 -22.66 -11.29
N ILE A 128 15.09 -21.73 -11.84
CA ILE A 128 16.49 -21.86 -12.23
C ILE A 128 17.36 -20.88 -11.43
N ARG A 129 18.61 -21.28 -11.18
CA ARG A 129 19.66 -20.40 -10.66
C ARG A 129 20.89 -20.45 -11.55
N VAL A 130 21.66 -19.36 -11.52
CA VAL A 130 22.98 -19.27 -12.13
C VAL A 130 24.04 -19.50 -11.05
N GLU A 131 25.03 -20.32 -11.36
CA GLU A 131 26.25 -20.50 -10.56
C GLU A 131 27.46 -20.10 -11.40
N ASP A 132 28.33 -19.25 -10.87
CA ASP A 132 29.62 -18.95 -11.49
C ASP A 132 30.55 -20.16 -11.30
N GLN A 133 31.05 -20.66 -12.43
CA GLN A 133 31.97 -21.82 -12.50
C GLN A 133 33.30 -21.43 -13.16
N THR A 134 33.55 -20.13 -13.34
CA THR A 134 34.76 -19.59 -13.96
C THR A 134 36.00 -19.96 -13.16
N ARG A 135 37.01 -20.47 -13.84
CA ARG A 135 38.32 -20.82 -13.27
C ARG A 135 39.39 -19.88 -13.80
N SER A 136 40.49 -19.70 -13.07
CA SER A 136 41.60 -18.83 -13.46
C SER A 136 42.26 -19.20 -14.80
N GLN A 137 42.13 -20.46 -15.22
CA GLN A 137 42.62 -20.99 -16.50
C GLN A 137 41.63 -20.81 -17.67
N ASP A 138 40.44 -20.28 -17.42
CA ASP A 138 39.44 -20.05 -18.46
C ASP A 138 39.78 -18.77 -19.22
N VAL A 139 40.43 -18.97 -20.36
CA VAL A 139 40.84 -17.92 -21.28
C VAL A 139 40.58 -18.35 -22.70
N ILE A 140 40.37 -17.38 -23.59
CA ILE A 140 40.38 -17.61 -25.04
C ILE A 140 41.61 -16.97 -25.65
N LEU A 141 42.06 -17.52 -26.79
CA LEU A 141 43.27 -17.04 -27.46
C LEU A 141 43.03 -15.76 -28.28
N ASP A 142 41.78 -15.51 -28.70
CA ASP A 142 41.43 -14.35 -29.49
C ASP A 142 41.41 -13.07 -28.63
N GLU A 143 42.23 -12.10 -29.02
CA GLU A 143 42.37 -10.82 -28.31
C GLU A 143 41.27 -9.80 -28.61
N LYS A 144 40.41 -10.07 -29.58
CA LYS A 144 39.29 -9.18 -29.92
C LYS A 144 37.98 -9.61 -29.26
N LEU A 145 37.95 -10.84 -28.74
CA LEU A 145 36.77 -11.46 -28.21
C LEU A 145 36.87 -11.67 -26.71
N ALA A 146 35.69 -11.83 -26.12
CA ALA A 146 35.48 -12.52 -24.86
C ALA A 146 34.44 -13.62 -25.08
N GLU A 147 34.41 -14.61 -24.18
CA GLU A 147 33.50 -15.75 -24.28
C GLU A 147 32.74 -15.95 -22.98
N ILE A 148 31.41 -16.11 -23.09
CA ILE A 148 30.56 -16.59 -22.02
C ILE A 148 30.12 -18.00 -22.38
N GLU A 149 30.40 -18.96 -21.51
CA GLU A 149 29.95 -20.34 -21.65
C GLU A 149 28.88 -20.64 -20.60
N ILE A 150 27.74 -21.16 -21.03
CA ILE A 150 26.61 -21.49 -20.17
C ILE A 150 26.33 -22.99 -20.31
N GLU A 151 26.49 -23.73 -19.22
CA GLU A 151 26.19 -25.15 -19.16
C GLU A 151 24.85 -25.39 -18.46
N THR A 152 23.98 -26.20 -19.07
CA THR A 152 22.67 -26.53 -18.48
C THR A 152 22.15 -27.89 -18.94
N PRO A 153 21.37 -28.61 -18.11
CA PRO A 153 20.59 -29.76 -18.58
C PRO A 153 19.30 -29.34 -19.33
N LEU A 154 18.94 -28.05 -19.37
CA LEU A 154 17.74 -27.56 -20.03
C LEU A 154 17.92 -27.46 -21.55
N GLN A 155 17.18 -28.27 -22.30
CA GLN A 155 17.22 -28.28 -23.77
C GLN A 155 16.64 -26.99 -24.38
N ASP A 156 15.66 -26.38 -23.72
CA ASP A 156 14.92 -25.21 -24.19
C ASP A 156 15.43 -23.90 -23.56
N LEU A 157 16.65 -23.88 -23.04
CA LEU A 157 17.25 -22.65 -22.49
C LEU A 157 17.35 -21.56 -23.58
N GLN A 158 16.68 -20.45 -23.32
CA GLN A 158 16.79 -19.20 -24.05
C GLN A 158 17.82 -18.31 -23.39
N VAL A 159 18.60 -17.65 -24.24
CA VAL A 159 19.61 -16.69 -23.86
C VAL A 159 19.34 -15.43 -24.66
N ALA A 160 19.08 -14.34 -23.96
CA ALA A 160 18.85 -13.01 -24.52
C ALA A 160 19.97 -12.06 -24.07
N PHE A 161 20.45 -11.24 -24.98
CA PHE A 161 21.48 -10.24 -24.76
C PHE A 161 21.26 -9.09 -25.74
N SER A 162 21.81 -7.92 -25.45
CA SER A 162 21.62 -6.74 -26.29
C SER A 162 22.13 -6.96 -27.72
N GLU A 163 21.35 -6.56 -28.72
CA GLU A 163 21.76 -6.63 -30.12
C GLU A 163 23.02 -5.78 -30.38
N ALA A 164 23.20 -4.69 -29.61
CA ALA A 164 24.37 -3.80 -29.70
C ALA A 164 25.70 -4.47 -29.38
N LEU A 165 25.70 -5.63 -28.71
CA LEU A 165 26.92 -6.42 -28.51
C LEU A 165 27.46 -7.00 -29.82
N HIS A 166 26.59 -7.24 -30.81
CA HIS A 166 26.90 -8.02 -32.02
C HIS A 166 27.53 -9.39 -31.67
N ALA A 167 27.08 -9.98 -30.56
CA ALA A 167 27.61 -11.25 -30.09
C ALA A 167 27.08 -12.43 -30.93
N GLU A 168 27.95 -13.42 -31.14
CA GLU A 168 27.57 -14.68 -31.79
C GLU A 168 27.20 -15.71 -30.73
N LYS A 169 26.07 -16.41 -30.94
CA LYS A 169 25.60 -17.48 -30.05
C LYS A 169 25.61 -18.83 -30.77
N GLU A 170 26.18 -19.83 -30.11
CA GLU A 170 26.11 -21.22 -30.54
C GLU A 170 25.72 -22.12 -29.37
N THR A 171 24.87 -23.13 -29.62
CA THR A 171 24.50 -24.13 -28.62
C THR A 171 24.80 -25.53 -29.14
N LYS A 172 25.51 -26.33 -28.35
CA LYS A 172 25.89 -27.72 -28.67
C LYS A 172 25.66 -28.63 -27.47
N ARG A 173 25.65 -29.95 -27.70
CA ARG A 173 25.74 -30.93 -26.61
C ARG A 173 27.18 -31.02 -26.12
N LYS A 174 27.37 -31.21 -24.82
CA LYS A 174 28.70 -31.38 -24.22
C LYS A 174 29.30 -32.70 -24.70
N GLU A 175 30.55 -32.67 -25.18
CA GLU A 175 31.18 -33.82 -25.85
C GLU A 175 31.22 -35.10 -24.98
N ASN A 176 31.34 -34.94 -23.66
CA ASN A 176 31.45 -36.05 -22.71
C ASN A 176 30.16 -36.29 -21.88
N ASP A 177 29.11 -35.48 -22.10
CA ASP A 177 27.84 -35.62 -21.41
C ASP A 177 26.69 -35.11 -22.31
N ASN A 178 26.05 -36.03 -23.03
CA ASN A 178 24.96 -35.70 -23.95
C ASN A 178 23.68 -35.20 -23.25
N SER A 179 23.60 -35.24 -21.91
CA SER A 179 22.49 -34.66 -21.14
C SER A 179 22.68 -33.18 -20.86
N VAL A 180 23.88 -32.62 -21.11
CA VAL A 180 24.22 -31.23 -20.88
C VAL A 180 24.37 -30.49 -22.20
N PHE A 181 23.74 -29.33 -22.29
CA PHE A 181 23.86 -28.37 -23.37
C PHE A 181 24.84 -27.27 -22.95
N VAL A 182 25.73 -26.90 -23.87
CA VAL A 182 26.69 -25.82 -23.72
C VAL A 182 26.30 -24.73 -24.71
N THR A 183 25.94 -23.57 -24.20
CA THR A 183 25.71 -22.36 -25.01
C THR A 183 26.91 -21.44 -24.87
N THR A 184 27.55 -21.14 -25.98
CA THR A 184 28.71 -20.24 -26.06
C THR A 184 28.28 -18.92 -26.71
N ILE A 185 28.62 -17.81 -26.06
CA ILE A 185 28.35 -16.46 -26.52
C ILE A 185 29.71 -15.77 -26.71
N LYS A 186 30.05 -15.45 -27.95
CA LYS A 186 31.29 -14.76 -28.29
C LYS A 186 31.00 -13.27 -28.45
N ILE A 187 31.65 -12.46 -27.62
CA ILE A 187 31.39 -11.03 -27.50
C ILE A 187 32.57 -10.26 -28.11
N PRO A 188 32.33 -9.47 -29.17
CA PRO A 188 33.30 -8.48 -29.64
C PRO A 188 33.52 -7.39 -28.59
N VAL A 189 34.69 -7.39 -27.95
CA VAL A 189 34.98 -6.49 -26.82
C VAL A 189 35.03 -5.02 -27.25
N ALA A 190 35.31 -4.76 -28.52
CA ALA A 190 35.36 -3.41 -29.07
C ALA A 190 34.02 -2.65 -28.93
N ASN A 191 32.90 -3.32 -29.16
CA ASN A 191 31.58 -2.70 -29.11
C ASN A 191 31.22 -2.28 -27.69
N LEU A 192 31.51 -3.15 -26.71
CA LEU A 192 31.29 -2.84 -25.29
C LEU A 192 32.16 -1.64 -24.85
N LYS A 193 33.46 -1.68 -25.18
CA LYS A 193 34.38 -0.58 -24.87
C LYS A 193 33.99 0.74 -25.53
N GLU A 194 33.47 0.71 -26.74
CA GLU A 194 33.00 1.92 -27.43
C GLU A 194 31.83 2.56 -26.67
N ALA A 195 30.85 1.76 -26.23
CA ALA A 195 29.73 2.26 -25.44
C ALA A 195 30.19 2.81 -24.07
N GLU A 196 31.07 2.09 -23.38
CA GLU A 196 31.66 2.54 -22.10
C GLU A 196 32.45 3.86 -22.26
N THR A 197 33.25 3.97 -23.32
CA THR A 197 34.04 5.19 -23.60
C THR A 197 33.12 6.38 -23.89
N LYS A 198 32.06 6.19 -24.68
CA LYS A 198 31.07 7.26 -24.96
C LYS A 198 30.40 7.75 -23.68
N LEU A 199 30.04 6.84 -22.77
CA LEU A 199 29.47 7.19 -21.48
C LEU A 199 30.48 7.98 -20.62
N GLU A 200 31.72 7.51 -20.51
CA GLU A 200 32.78 8.20 -19.76
C GLU A 200 33.05 9.61 -20.31
N GLU A 201 33.11 9.76 -21.64
CA GLU A 201 33.29 11.06 -22.30
C GLU A 201 32.12 12.01 -22.05
N ALA A 202 30.89 11.51 -22.12
CA ALA A 202 29.69 12.30 -21.86
C ALA A 202 29.62 12.78 -20.40
N VAL A 203 29.89 11.88 -19.44
CA VAL A 203 29.95 12.19 -18.00
C VAL A 203 31.04 13.22 -17.72
N LYS A 204 32.24 13.02 -18.26
CA LYS A 204 33.35 13.96 -18.08
C LYS A 204 32.99 15.34 -18.61
N LYS A 205 32.38 15.42 -19.80
CA LYS A 205 31.97 16.70 -20.40
C LYS A 205 30.87 17.39 -19.60
N ARG A 206 29.88 16.64 -19.08
CA ARG A 206 28.86 17.18 -18.18
C ARG A 206 29.51 17.77 -16.92
N ASP A 207 30.43 17.04 -16.30
CA ASP A 207 31.10 17.47 -15.06
C ASP A 207 31.98 18.70 -15.29
N GLU A 208 32.67 18.80 -16.43
CA GLU A 208 33.40 19.99 -16.85
C GLU A 208 32.47 21.22 -16.98
N LEU A 209 31.31 21.06 -17.64
CA LEU A 209 30.30 22.12 -17.78
C LEU A 209 29.71 22.53 -16.43
N TYR A 210 29.38 21.56 -15.57
CA TYR A 210 28.87 21.80 -14.23
C TYR A 210 29.86 22.60 -13.37
N ASN A 211 31.13 22.20 -13.35
CA ASN A 211 32.17 22.91 -12.62
C ASN A 211 32.37 24.34 -13.15
N LYS A 212 32.27 24.54 -14.47
CA LYS A 212 32.31 25.88 -15.07
C LYS A 212 31.12 26.74 -14.66
N MET A 213 29.92 26.17 -14.54
CA MET A 213 28.71 26.88 -14.06
C MET A 213 28.78 27.24 -12.57
N LEU A 214 29.54 26.48 -11.77
CA LEU A 214 29.76 26.78 -10.35
C LEU A 214 30.82 27.86 -10.12
N ASP A 215 31.66 28.18 -11.10
CA ASP A 215 32.67 29.23 -10.98
C ASP A 215 32.06 30.61 -11.26
N PRO A 216 31.94 31.49 -10.24
CA PRO A 216 31.34 32.82 -10.39
C PRO A 216 32.15 33.77 -11.29
N SER A 217 33.38 33.40 -11.67
CA SER A 217 34.23 34.15 -12.60
C SER A 217 34.13 33.67 -14.05
N ALA A 218 33.53 32.51 -14.29
CA ALA A 218 33.38 31.94 -15.62
C ALA A 218 32.16 32.51 -16.35
N LYS A 219 32.33 32.82 -17.65
CA LYS A 219 31.20 33.09 -18.54
C LYS A 219 30.76 31.78 -19.18
N VAL A 220 29.53 31.37 -18.88
CA VAL A 220 28.84 30.25 -19.50
C VAL A 220 27.92 30.80 -20.59
N SER A 221 27.96 30.21 -21.77
CA SER A 221 27.06 30.54 -22.88
C SER A 221 25.75 29.77 -22.80
N GLU A 222 24.69 30.28 -23.44
CA GLU A 222 23.39 29.60 -23.50
C GLU A 222 23.51 28.23 -24.18
N GLU A 223 24.40 28.10 -25.18
CA GLU A 223 24.68 26.83 -25.84
C GLU A 223 25.36 25.82 -24.90
N GLU A 224 26.20 26.28 -23.96
CA GLU A 224 26.84 25.43 -22.95
C GLU A 224 25.83 24.97 -21.88
N GLU A 225 24.89 25.82 -21.49
CA GLU A 225 23.76 25.46 -20.61
C GLU A 225 22.85 24.41 -21.26
N GLN A 226 22.47 24.63 -22.52
CA GLN A 226 21.66 23.66 -23.27
C GLN A 226 22.38 22.32 -23.48
N MET A 227 23.70 22.36 -23.73
CA MET A 227 24.52 21.14 -23.84
C MET A 227 24.56 20.38 -22.51
N TYR A 228 24.70 21.07 -21.38
CA TYR A 228 24.65 20.43 -20.06
C TYR A 228 23.30 19.77 -19.81
N ASP A 229 22.20 20.50 -20.02
CA ASP A 229 20.84 19.96 -19.82
C ASP A 229 20.59 18.73 -20.71
N LYS A 230 21.04 18.77 -21.97
CA LYS A 230 20.93 17.63 -22.89
C LYS A 230 21.76 16.42 -22.43
N LEU A 231 23.00 16.66 -22.00
CA LEU A 231 23.86 15.58 -21.49
C LEU A 231 23.26 14.94 -20.24
N ASP A 232 22.83 15.75 -19.29
CA ASP A 232 22.35 15.30 -17.97
C ASP A 232 20.97 14.61 -18.04
N ARG A 233 20.05 15.15 -18.83
CA ARG A 233 18.65 14.66 -18.87
C ARG A 233 18.38 13.61 -19.95
N GLU A 234 19.18 13.58 -21.02
CA GLU A 234 18.91 12.72 -22.18
C GLU A 234 20.06 11.76 -22.48
N GLU A 235 21.25 12.27 -22.81
CA GLU A 235 22.34 11.44 -23.36
C GLU A 235 22.95 10.48 -22.33
N ILE A 236 23.31 10.96 -21.15
CA ILE A 236 23.91 10.13 -20.10
C ILE A 236 22.93 9.04 -19.64
N PRO A 237 21.66 9.35 -19.29
CA PRO A 237 20.69 8.31 -18.91
C PRO A 237 20.48 7.26 -20.01
N ALA A 238 20.45 7.67 -21.28
CA ALA A 238 20.32 6.74 -22.41
C ALA A 238 21.55 5.85 -22.58
N LEU A 239 22.76 6.41 -22.43
CA LEU A 239 24.01 5.66 -22.48
C LEU A 239 24.17 4.71 -21.29
N GLU A 240 23.81 5.14 -20.08
CA GLU A 240 23.80 4.28 -18.88
C GLU A 240 22.85 3.09 -19.08
N ALA A 241 21.65 3.33 -19.63
CA ALA A 241 20.70 2.27 -19.94
C ALA A 241 21.26 1.29 -20.98
N LEU A 242 21.87 1.78 -22.06
CA LEU A 242 22.49 0.95 -23.09
C LEU A 242 23.66 0.13 -22.54
N VAL A 243 24.59 0.75 -21.82
CA VAL A 243 25.74 0.06 -21.22
C VAL A 243 25.29 -1.01 -20.22
N LYS A 244 24.25 -0.73 -19.43
CA LYS A 244 23.65 -1.72 -18.54
C LYS A 244 23.03 -2.90 -19.29
N GLU A 245 22.30 -2.63 -20.37
CA GLU A 245 21.70 -3.65 -21.22
C GLU A 245 22.78 -4.53 -21.89
N MET A 246 23.83 -3.90 -22.44
CA MET A 246 24.97 -4.61 -23.02
C MET A 246 25.74 -5.45 -22.00
N ASN A 247 25.82 -5.02 -20.74
CA ASN A 247 26.44 -5.77 -19.66
C ASN A 247 25.55 -6.85 -19.03
N THR A 248 24.33 -7.06 -19.55
CA THR A 248 23.39 -8.03 -19.00
C THR A 248 23.05 -9.12 -20.01
N ILE A 249 23.26 -10.37 -19.62
CA ILE A 249 22.76 -11.55 -20.36
C ILE A 249 21.64 -12.18 -19.55
N GLU A 250 20.44 -12.26 -20.12
CA GLU A 250 19.31 -12.96 -19.49
C GLU A 250 19.22 -14.40 -19.94
N VAL A 251 19.01 -15.31 -18.98
CA VAL A 251 18.75 -16.73 -19.23
C VAL A 251 17.40 -17.14 -18.66
N PHE A 252 16.64 -17.90 -19.44
CA PHE A 252 15.32 -18.42 -19.05
C PHE A 252 14.91 -19.59 -19.94
N ALA A 253 13.96 -20.42 -19.51
CA ALA A 253 13.36 -21.47 -20.30
C ALA A 253 11.83 -21.49 -20.06
N GLN A 254 11.10 -22.39 -20.71
CA GLN A 254 9.66 -22.43 -20.54
C GLN A 254 9.28 -22.82 -19.09
N GLY A 255 8.50 -21.97 -18.43
CA GLY A 255 8.06 -22.20 -17.04
C GLY A 255 9.13 -21.97 -15.98
N THR A 256 10.26 -21.35 -16.33
CA THR A 256 11.30 -20.92 -15.39
C THR A 256 11.23 -19.41 -15.12
N ASN A 257 11.95 -18.96 -14.11
CA ASN A 257 12.23 -17.53 -13.93
C ASN A 257 13.27 -17.06 -14.94
N ARG A 258 13.37 -15.73 -15.08
CA ARG A 258 14.50 -15.06 -15.73
C ARG A 258 15.61 -14.84 -14.71
N VAL A 259 16.85 -15.10 -15.12
CA VAL A 259 18.04 -14.81 -14.30
C VAL A 259 19.00 -14.00 -15.17
N SER A 260 19.57 -12.95 -14.58
CA SER A 260 20.54 -12.09 -15.25
C SER A 260 21.96 -12.50 -14.87
N ILE A 261 22.85 -12.50 -15.86
CA ILE A 261 24.29 -12.69 -15.73
C ILE A 261 24.93 -11.33 -16.05
N ASP A 262 25.62 -10.77 -15.07
CA ASP A 262 26.37 -9.52 -15.22
C ASP A 262 27.76 -9.81 -15.80
N ILE A 263 28.04 -9.21 -16.96
CA ILE A 263 29.32 -9.34 -17.66
C ILE A 263 30.19 -8.09 -17.55
N THR A 264 29.86 -7.15 -16.65
CA THR A 264 30.63 -5.93 -16.41
C THR A 264 32.12 -6.23 -16.21
N GLY A 265 32.96 -5.42 -16.86
CA GLY A 265 34.42 -5.54 -16.81
C GLY A 265 34.99 -6.74 -17.57
N ILE A 266 34.21 -7.39 -18.44
CA ILE A 266 34.74 -8.45 -19.30
C ILE A 266 35.71 -7.85 -20.34
N GLY A 267 36.92 -8.39 -20.38
CA GLY A 267 38.00 -7.88 -21.22
C GLY A 267 38.38 -8.82 -22.36
N PRO A 268 39.33 -8.39 -23.21
CA PRO A 268 39.97 -9.24 -24.20
C PRO A 268 40.46 -10.57 -23.62
N ARG A 269 40.38 -11.66 -24.40
CA ARG A 269 40.88 -13.00 -24.02
C ARG A 269 40.19 -13.62 -22.78
N SER A 270 39.14 -13.00 -22.26
CA SER A 270 38.44 -13.45 -21.06
C SER A 270 37.42 -14.53 -21.41
N LYS A 271 37.35 -15.58 -20.59
CA LYS A 271 36.25 -16.55 -20.63
C LYS A 271 35.60 -16.62 -19.25
N ARG A 272 34.27 -16.47 -19.21
CA ARG A 272 33.47 -16.73 -18.00
C ARG A 272 32.57 -17.94 -18.22
N ARG A 273 32.41 -18.79 -17.21
CA ARG A 273 31.59 -19.99 -17.27
C ARG A 273 30.51 -19.95 -16.22
N TYR A 274 29.29 -20.31 -16.62
CA TYR A 274 28.14 -20.32 -15.74
C TYR A 274 27.37 -21.65 -15.87
N GLY A 275 26.97 -22.21 -14.73
CA GLY A 275 26.01 -23.31 -14.68
C GLY A 275 24.60 -22.78 -14.48
N VAL A 276 23.65 -23.12 -15.36
CA VAL A 276 22.21 -22.86 -15.16
C VAL A 276 21.53 -24.15 -14.73
N ILE A 277 21.08 -24.18 -13.47
CA ILE A 277 20.59 -25.39 -12.83
C ILE A 277 19.13 -25.20 -12.42
N VAL A 278 18.29 -26.18 -12.71
CA VAL A 278 16.93 -26.25 -12.18
C VAL A 278 17.00 -26.54 -10.69
N LEU A 279 16.41 -25.67 -9.89
CA LEU A 279 16.18 -25.90 -8.48
C LEU A 279 15.10 -26.98 -8.35
N ILE A 280 15.53 -28.24 -8.25
CA ILE A 280 14.65 -29.35 -7.89
C ILE A 280 14.22 -29.12 -6.44
N LYS A 281 13.03 -28.54 -6.25
CA LYS A 281 12.38 -28.54 -4.94
C LYS A 281 12.06 -30.01 -4.67
N LYS A 282 12.71 -30.59 -3.65
CA LYS A 282 12.27 -31.89 -3.10
C LYS A 282 10.76 -31.77 -2.90
N GLU A 283 9.98 -32.70 -3.43
CA GLU A 283 8.55 -32.77 -3.13
C GLU A 283 8.37 -32.55 -1.64
N ILE A 284 7.51 -31.60 -1.26
CA ILE A 284 7.04 -31.51 0.12
C ILE A 284 6.03 -32.66 0.28
N VAL A 285 6.52 -33.90 0.23
CA VAL A 285 6.08 -34.87 1.24
C VAL A 285 6.46 -34.20 2.55
N HIS A 286 5.58 -34.10 3.55
CA HIS A 286 6.02 -33.57 4.85
C HIS A 286 7.09 -34.52 5.42
N VAL A 287 8.37 -34.29 5.07
CA VAL A 287 9.50 -35.17 5.42
C VAL A 287 9.95 -34.89 6.86
N THR A 288 9.59 -33.72 7.39
CA THR A 288 10.05 -33.19 8.67
C THR A 288 8.87 -32.73 9.53
N GLU A 289 9.04 -32.79 10.85
CA GLU A 289 8.08 -32.27 11.83
C GLU A 289 7.96 -30.74 11.67
N TYR A 290 9.08 -30.07 11.39
CA TYR A 290 9.13 -28.65 11.05
C TYR A 290 8.18 -28.28 9.91
N ASP A 291 8.28 -28.95 8.75
CA ASP A 291 7.49 -28.61 7.56
C ASP A 291 5.98 -28.83 7.79
N ALA A 292 5.61 -29.89 8.53
CA ALA A 292 4.23 -30.18 8.86
C ALA A 292 3.62 -29.08 9.76
N MET A 293 4.34 -28.67 10.81
CA MET A 293 3.88 -27.62 11.73
C MET A 293 3.85 -26.24 11.06
N LEU A 294 4.79 -25.97 10.16
CA LEU A 294 4.80 -24.74 9.38
C LEU A 294 3.57 -24.66 8.45
N ALA A 295 3.26 -25.74 7.73
CA ALA A 295 2.09 -25.81 6.85
C ALA A 295 0.77 -25.68 7.63
N GLU A 296 0.65 -26.33 8.79
CA GLU A 296 -0.51 -26.18 9.66
C GLU A 296 -0.66 -24.73 10.16
N GLY A 297 0.44 -24.06 10.51
CA GLY A 297 0.44 -22.65 10.88
C GLY A 297 -0.09 -21.75 9.77
N VAL A 298 0.35 -21.96 8.53
CA VAL A 298 -0.16 -21.24 7.35
C VAL A 298 -1.64 -21.51 7.12
N ARG A 299 -2.08 -22.77 7.23
CA ARG A 299 -3.49 -23.13 7.07
C ARG A 299 -4.38 -22.41 8.08
N GLN A 300 -3.96 -22.37 9.35
CA GLN A 300 -4.69 -21.68 10.41
C GLN A 300 -4.67 -20.15 10.25
N TRP A 301 -3.55 -19.59 9.79
CA TRP A 301 -3.44 -18.18 9.43
C TRP A 301 -4.47 -17.78 8.36
N ASN A 302 -4.58 -18.58 7.29
CA ASN A 302 -5.54 -18.35 6.21
C ASN A 302 -6.99 -18.46 6.69
N ASN A 303 -7.25 -19.31 7.70
CA ASN A 303 -8.54 -19.40 8.37
C ASN A 303 -8.81 -18.27 9.37
N ARG A 304 -7.84 -17.35 9.58
CA ARG A 304 -7.86 -16.28 10.58
C ARG A 304 -7.88 -16.79 12.03
N ASP A 305 -7.50 -18.05 12.26
CA ASP A 305 -7.28 -18.59 13.60
C ASP A 305 -5.82 -18.32 14.01
N TYR A 306 -5.55 -17.04 14.33
CA TYR A 306 -4.20 -16.59 14.68
C TYR A 306 -3.66 -17.24 15.95
N LYS A 307 -4.53 -17.76 16.82
CA LYS A 307 -4.11 -18.47 18.04
C LYS A 307 -3.58 -19.85 17.68
N ALA A 308 -4.34 -20.63 16.89
CA ALA A 308 -3.89 -21.93 16.40
C ALA A 308 -2.67 -21.79 15.48
N ALA A 309 -2.64 -20.76 14.63
CA ALA A 309 -1.50 -20.45 13.76
C ALA A 309 -0.23 -20.20 14.58
N LYS A 310 -0.31 -19.33 15.60
CA LYS A 310 0.82 -19.08 16.52
C LYS A 310 1.30 -20.36 17.19
N THR A 311 0.39 -21.19 17.70
CA THR A 311 0.74 -22.46 18.34
C THR A 311 1.50 -23.37 17.37
N ALA A 312 1.03 -23.51 16.13
CA ALA A 312 1.69 -24.33 15.11
C ALA A 312 3.08 -23.76 14.72
N PHE A 313 3.22 -22.43 14.55
CA PHE A 313 4.52 -21.82 14.28
C PHE A 313 5.51 -21.96 15.45
N VAL A 314 5.04 -21.88 16.69
CA VAL A 314 5.88 -22.14 17.88
C VAL A 314 6.32 -23.62 17.91
N SER A 315 5.43 -24.55 17.58
CA SER A 315 5.78 -25.97 17.43
C SER A 315 6.84 -26.16 16.34
N ALA A 316 6.73 -25.48 15.21
CA ALA A 316 7.74 -25.51 14.16
C ALA A 316 9.10 -25.00 14.66
N LEU A 317 9.17 -23.90 15.43
CA LEU A 317 10.43 -23.40 16.00
C LEU A 317 11.14 -24.39 16.93
N ASN A 318 10.35 -25.23 17.60
CA ASN A 318 10.78 -26.20 18.60
C ASN A 318 11.00 -27.61 18.02
N ALA A 319 10.65 -27.82 16.74
CA ALA A 319 10.88 -29.09 16.07
C ALA A 319 12.38 -29.41 16.02
N LYS A 320 12.74 -30.69 16.17
CA LYS A 320 14.14 -31.12 16.27
C LYS A 320 14.91 -30.90 14.97
N ASP A 321 14.20 -30.90 13.85
CA ASP A 321 14.67 -30.72 12.48
C ASP A 321 14.53 -29.27 11.98
N ALA A 322 14.22 -28.32 12.88
CA ALA A 322 14.13 -26.92 12.51
C ALA A 322 15.46 -26.37 11.96
N PRO A 323 15.44 -25.56 10.87
CA PRO A 323 16.64 -24.96 10.30
C PRO A 323 17.31 -23.97 11.26
N ALA A 324 18.60 -23.71 11.03
CA ALA A 324 19.38 -22.76 11.83
C ALA A 324 18.83 -21.33 11.72
N ASP A 325 18.41 -20.91 10.53
CA ASP A 325 17.69 -19.64 10.34
C ASP A 325 16.23 -19.78 10.77
N LYS A 326 15.88 -19.07 11.85
CA LYS A 326 14.54 -19.05 12.45
C LYS A 326 13.78 -17.75 12.19
N SER A 327 14.33 -16.84 11.38
CA SER A 327 13.79 -15.50 11.13
C SER A 327 12.36 -15.51 10.59
N LEU A 328 12.09 -16.33 9.56
CA LEU A 328 10.77 -16.45 8.94
C LEU A 328 9.68 -16.84 9.96
N VAL A 329 9.92 -17.90 10.74
CA VAL A 329 8.93 -18.41 11.69
C VAL A 329 8.72 -17.42 12.84
N ARG A 330 9.78 -16.73 13.28
CA ARG A 330 9.67 -15.64 14.28
C ARG A 330 8.84 -14.48 13.76
N SER A 331 9.03 -14.08 12.50
CA SER A 331 8.22 -13.04 11.85
C SER A 331 6.75 -13.46 11.76
N ASN A 332 6.45 -14.72 11.40
CA ASN A 332 5.08 -15.25 11.39
C ASN A 332 4.43 -15.24 12.80
N ILE A 333 5.19 -15.53 13.85
CA ILE A 333 4.69 -15.47 15.24
C ILE A 333 4.40 -14.02 15.64
N ALA A 334 5.29 -13.08 15.30
CA ALA A 334 5.09 -11.66 15.60
C ALA A 334 3.84 -11.12 14.88
N ASP A 335 3.64 -11.49 13.62
CA ASP A 335 2.43 -11.18 12.86
C ASP A 335 1.17 -11.75 13.55
N CYS A 336 1.24 -12.98 14.06
CA CYS A 336 0.12 -13.58 14.82
C CYS A 336 -0.17 -12.80 16.10
N ASP A 337 0.87 -12.36 16.82
CA ASP A 337 0.72 -11.58 18.05
C ASP A 337 0.04 -10.23 17.80
N SER A 338 0.47 -9.51 16.77
CA SER A 338 -0.20 -8.30 16.33
C SER A 338 -1.66 -8.57 15.97
N CYS A 339 -1.94 -9.61 15.17
CA CYS A 339 -3.31 -9.95 14.78
C CYS A 339 -4.20 -10.33 15.97
N LEU A 340 -3.69 -11.06 16.96
CA LEU A 340 -4.43 -11.41 18.17
C LEU A 340 -4.81 -10.16 18.98
N ILE A 341 -3.89 -9.19 19.10
CA ILE A 341 -4.13 -7.94 19.82
C ILE A 341 -5.20 -7.11 19.09
N TYR A 342 -5.05 -6.86 17.80
CA TYR A 342 -5.99 -6.04 17.05
C TYR A 342 -7.36 -6.71 16.89
N ASN A 343 -7.42 -8.04 16.81
CA ASN A 343 -8.69 -8.77 16.82
C ASN A 343 -9.40 -8.63 18.17
N LYS A 344 -8.66 -8.67 19.28
CA LYS A 344 -9.20 -8.40 20.62
C LYS A 344 -9.74 -6.97 20.73
N TYR A 345 -9.00 -5.97 20.26
CA TYR A 345 -9.44 -4.56 20.32
C TYR A 345 -10.64 -4.28 19.40
N THR A 346 -10.64 -4.82 18.19
CA THR A 346 -11.79 -4.75 17.28
C THR A 346 -13.02 -5.37 17.95
N SER A 347 -12.89 -6.60 18.47
CA SER A 347 -13.98 -7.31 19.14
C SER A 347 -14.50 -6.55 20.35
N TYR A 348 -13.61 -5.97 21.16
CA TYR A 348 -13.98 -5.14 22.31
C TYR A 348 -14.79 -3.92 21.87
N ALA A 349 -14.33 -3.16 20.88
CA ALA A 349 -15.02 -1.97 20.40
C ALA A 349 -16.40 -2.31 19.82
N LEU A 350 -16.49 -3.38 19.01
CA LEU A 350 -17.76 -3.84 18.45
C LEU A 350 -18.74 -4.33 19.53
N ASN A 351 -18.26 -5.11 20.50
CA ASN A 351 -19.09 -5.59 21.61
C ASN A 351 -19.56 -4.43 22.49
N ARG A 352 -18.69 -3.47 22.78
CA ARG A 352 -19.06 -2.30 23.59
C ARG A 352 -20.12 -1.45 22.90
N MET A 353 -19.97 -1.25 21.59
CA MET A 353 -20.99 -0.59 20.78
C MET A 353 -22.34 -1.36 20.80
N ALA A 354 -22.31 -2.70 20.73
CA ALA A 354 -23.51 -3.52 20.79
C ALA A 354 -24.18 -3.50 22.17
N GLU A 355 -23.39 -3.52 23.25
CA GLU A 355 -23.86 -3.38 24.63
C GLU A 355 -24.56 -2.04 24.85
N LEU A 356 -23.92 -0.93 24.45
CA LEU A 356 -24.49 0.41 24.60
C LEU A 356 -25.83 0.53 23.85
N LYS A 357 -25.91 -0.05 22.64
CA LYS A 357 -27.17 -0.10 21.87
C LYS A 357 -28.24 -0.91 22.61
N LYS A 358 -27.88 -2.07 23.18
CA LYS A 358 -28.80 -2.95 23.90
C LYS A 358 -29.31 -2.33 25.23
N GLN A 359 -28.45 -1.58 25.91
CA GLN A 359 -28.77 -0.95 27.20
C GLN A 359 -29.70 0.25 27.07
N GLY A 360 -29.98 0.73 25.84
CA GLY A 360 -30.84 1.89 25.69
C GLY A 360 -30.18 3.20 26.10
N HIS A 361 -28.84 3.27 26.14
CA HIS A 361 -28.09 4.46 26.62
C HIS A 361 -26.94 4.93 25.71
N ALA A 362 -26.62 4.24 24.61
CA ALA A 362 -25.64 4.70 23.63
C ALA A 362 -25.89 6.12 23.09
N THR A 363 -24.99 7.06 23.34
CA THR A 363 -24.98 8.34 22.61
C THR A 363 -24.40 8.18 21.21
N GLN A 364 -24.76 9.09 20.29
CA GLN A 364 -24.19 9.08 18.94
C GLN A 364 -22.66 9.22 18.92
N ASP A 365 -22.11 10.00 19.86
CA ASP A 365 -20.68 10.25 19.93
C ASP A 365 -19.94 9.01 20.45
N GLU A 366 -20.49 8.28 21.42
CA GLU A 366 -19.94 6.98 21.86
C GLU A 366 -20.03 5.92 20.76
N VAL A 367 -21.15 5.84 20.04
CA VAL A 367 -21.28 4.91 18.89
C VAL A 367 -20.26 5.24 17.81
N LYS A 368 -20.05 6.53 17.50
CA LYS A 368 -19.05 6.96 16.53
C LYS A 368 -17.63 6.63 17.01
N GLU A 369 -17.31 6.90 18.26
CA GLU A 369 -15.99 6.63 18.85
C GLU A 369 -15.64 5.14 18.72
N TYR A 370 -16.50 4.25 19.22
CA TYR A 370 -16.25 2.80 19.14
C TYR A 370 -16.25 2.27 17.70
N ALA A 371 -17.09 2.82 16.83
CA ALA A 371 -17.09 2.45 15.42
C ALA A 371 -15.79 2.86 14.71
N SER A 372 -15.30 4.07 14.98
CA SER A 372 -14.04 4.58 14.43
C SER A 372 -12.84 3.80 14.96
N SER A 373 -12.79 3.47 16.25
CA SER A 373 -11.76 2.59 16.79
C SER A 373 -11.81 1.19 16.19
N ALA A 374 -13.01 0.61 16.04
CA ALA A 374 -13.17 -0.69 15.39
C ALA A 374 -12.69 -0.65 13.93
N LEU A 375 -12.98 0.44 13.21
CA LEU A 375 -12.55 0.65 11.83
C LEU A 375 -11.02 0.69 11.72
N GLU A 376 -10.36 1.46 12.59
CA GLU A 376 -8.90 1.54 12.62
C GLU A 376 -8.27 0.17 12.87
N PHE A 377 -8.72 -0.56 13.89
CA PHE A 377 -8.14 -1.86 14.22
C PHE A 377 -8.40 -2.93 13.16
N ILE A 378 -9.59 -2.92 12.52
CA ILE A 378 -9.90 -3.90 11.47
C ILE A 378 -9.15 -3.58 10.16
N GLN A 379 -8.88 -2.31 9.87
CA GLN A 379 -7.99 -1.91 8.78
C GLN A 379 -6.56 -2.42 9.02
N ILE A 380 -6.04 -2.31 10.25
CA ILE A 380 -4.74 -2.88 10.60
C ILE A 380 -4.74 -4.41 10.42
N LEU A 381 -5.80 -5.11 10.82
CA LEU A 381 -5.94 -6.55 10.58
C LEU A 381 -5.97 -6.91 9.09
N ASN A 382 -6.69 -6.12 8.28
CA ASN A 382 -6.73 -6.30 6.84
C ASN A 382 -5.35 -6.07 6.21
N ASN A 383 -4.56 -5.14 6.74
CA ASN A 383 -3.17 -4.99 6.32
C ASN A 383 -2.36 -6.23 6.68
N TYR A 384 -2.54 -6.85 7.85
CA TYR A 384 -1.81 -8.09 8.17
C TYR A 384 -2.23 -9.29 7.31
N ASN A 385 -3.53 -9.46 7.05
CA ASN A 385 -4.09 -10.60 6.34
C ASN A 385 -5.24 -10.16 5.41
N PRO A 386 -4.92 -9.59 4.23
CA PRO A 386 -5.94 -9.02 3.34
C PRO A 386 -6.96 -10.06 2.89
N CYS A 387 -8.23 -9.85 3.22
CA CYS A 387 -9.29 -10.77 2.81
C CYS A 387 -10.68 -10.11 2.78
N GLU A 388 -11.56 -10.68 1.96
CA GLU A 388 -12.93 -10.19 1.76
C GLU A 388 -13.73 -10.08 3.08
N PHE A 389 -13.43 -10.93 4.06
CA PHE A 389 -14.04 -10.87 5.39
C PHE A 389 -13.79 -9.53 6.08
N TYR A 390 -12.55 -9.03 6.07
CA TYR A 390 -12.22 -7.75 6.69
C TYR A 390 -12.72 -6.57 5.87
N THR A 391 -12.58 -6.61 4.54
CA THR A 391 -13.11 -5.58 3.64
C THR A 391 -14.61 -5.35 3.85
N LYS A 392 -15.41 -6.41 3.98
CA LYS A 392 -16.85 -6.29 4.26
C LYS A 392 -17.17 -5.62 5.59
N ILE A 393 -16.31 -5.77 6.60
CA ILE A 393 -16.50 -5.13 7.92
C ILE A 393 -16.11 -3.67 7.84
N ILE A 394 -14.98 -3.36 7.18
CA ILE A 394 -14.51 -1.99 6.90
C ILE A 394 -15.63 -1.20 6.21
N ASP A 395 -16.15 -1.69 5.08
CA ASP A 395 -17.23 -1.03 4.32
C ASP A 395 -18.47 -0.75 5.18
N LYS A 396 -18.83 -1.69 6.06
CA LYS A 396 -19.99 -1.53 6.95
C LYS A 396 -19.74 -0.47 8.01
N LEU A 397 -18.55 -0.45 8.61
CA LEU A 397 -18.18 0.52 9.63
C LEU A 397 -18.07 1.93 9.04
N GLU A 398 -17.45 2.06 7.87
CA GLU A 398 -17.38 3.33 7.13
C GLU A 398 -18.78 3.85 6.83
N LYS A 399 -19.63 3.06 6.17
CA LYS A 399 -21.02 3.45 5.90
C LYS A 399 -21.79 3.79 7.17
N MET A 400 -21.58 3.05 8.26
CA MET A 400 -22.24 3.35 9.53
C MET A 400 -21.78 4.69 10.10
N ILE A 401 -20.47 4.96 10.14
CA ILE A 401 -19.91 6.23 10.63
C ILE A 401 -20.41 7.39 9.77
N GLU A 402 -20.44 7.21 8.45
CA GLU A 402 -20.92 8.21 7.50
C GLU A 402 -22.41 8.53 7.65
N ASN A 403 -23.23 7.53 8.00
CA ASN A 403 -24.68 7.66 8.07
C ASN A 403 -25.22 7.91 9.50
N ILE A 404 -24.41 8.35 10.47
CA ILE A 404 -24.91 8.79 11.80
C ILE A 404 -25.40 10.27 11.68
N PRO A 405 -26.73 10.54 11.61
CA PRO A 405 -27.24 11.90 11.47
C PRO A 405 -27.05 12.70 12.78
N LEU A 406 -26.67 13.98 12.69
CA LEU A 406 -26.63 14.86 13.86
C LEU A 406 -28.05 15.42 14.11
N VAL A 407 -28.75 14.88 15.09
CA VAL A 407 -30.12 15.30 15.44
C VAL A 407 -30.06 16.30 16.60
N ILE A 408 -30.65 17.48 16.42
CA ILE A 408 -30.72 18.52 17.45
C ILE A 408 -32.18 18.91 17.70
N LYS A 409 -32.62 18.77 18.95
CA LYS A 409 -33.87 19.34 19.47
C LYS A 409 -33.60 20.73 20.02
N PHE A 410 -34.19 21.74 19.40
CA PHE A 410 -34.24 23.09 19.93
C PHE A 410 -35.47 23.25 20.82
N THR A 411 -35.28 23.92 21.96
CA THR A 411 -36.38 24.42 22.80
C THR A 411 -36.23 25.92 22.89
N VAL A 412 -37.22 26.66 22.39
CA VAL A 412 -37.20 28.12 22.37
C VAL A 412 -38.06 28.64 23.52
N ALA A 413 -37.46 29.46 24.38
CA ALA A 413 -38.16 30.05 25.52
C ALA A 413 -37.92 31.55 25.61
N GLN A 414 -38.88 32.24 26.23
CA GLN A 414 -38.80 33.68 26.45
C GLN A 414 -37.71 34.02 27.45
N TRP A 415 -37.01 35.12 27.20
CA TRP A 415 -36.07 35.72 28.14
C TRP A 415 -36.64 37.05 28.62
N VAL A 416 -37.25 37.01 29.80
CA VAL A 416 -38.08 38.09 30.35
C VAL A 416 -37.28 38.89 31.38
N ARG A 417 -37.45 40.22 31.37
CA ARG A 417 -36.85 41.11 32.38
C ARG A 417 -37.82 41.27 33.56
N GLY A 418 -37.50 40.65 34.68
CA GLY A 418 -38.23 40.79 35.94
C GLY A 418 -37.61 41.84 36.88
N ALA A 419 -38.22 42.01 38.06
CA ALA A 419 -37.81 42.99 39.07
C ALA A 419 -36.39 42.78 39.62
N THR A 420 -35.89 41.54 39.63
CA THR A 420 -34.57 41.16 40.18
C THR A 420 -33.54 40.79 39.11
N GLY A 421 -33.89 40.90 37.82
CA GLY A 421 -33.01 40.52 36.72
C GLY A 421 -33.74 39.76 35.61
N PHE A 422 -32.97 39.13 34.71
CA PHE A 422 -33.53 38.33 33.63
C PHE A 422 -33.80 36.90 34.08
N HIS A 423 -34.94 36.35 33.67
CA HIS A 423 -35.31 34.97 33.93
C HIS A 423 -35.99 34.35 32.71
N GLN A 424 -36.06 33.02 32.70
CA GLN A 424 -36.75 32.27 31.67
C GLN A 424 -38.26 32.39 31.89
N GLY A 425 -38.96 32.84 30.84
CA GLY A 425 -40.43 32.80 30.75
C GLY A 425 -40.90 31.56 29.97
N ASP A 426 -42.10 31.66 29.40
CA ASP A 426 -42.77 30.54 28.75
C ASP A 426 -42.08 30.06 27.47
N GLU A 427 -42.35 28.81 27.07
CA GLU A 427 -41.88 28.23 25.82
C GLU A 427 -42.63 28.85 24.64
N MET A 428 -41.89 29.19 23.56
CA MET A 428 -42.41 29.98 22.45
C MET A 428 -42.84 29.08 21.29
N LYS A 429 -44.15 28.96 21.09
CA LYS A 429 -44.75 28.34 19.91
C LYS A 429 -44.57 29.23 18.67
N GLY A 430 -44.50 28.62 17.49
CA GLY A 430 -44.61 29.34 16.23
C GLY A 430 -43.37 30.13 15.82
N VAL A 431 -42.22 29.81 16.40
CA VAL A 431 -40.93 30.42 16.07
C VAL A 431 -40.36 29.72 14.86
N GLU A 432 -40.14 30.46 13.77
CA GLU A 432 -39.53 29.92 12.57
C GLU A 432 -38.04 29.69 12.79
N VAL A 433 -37.54 28.53 12.36
CA VAL A 433 -36.11 28.22 12.39
C VAL A 433 -35.55 28.22 10.97
N TRP A 434 -34.48 28.98 10.78
CA TRP A 434 -33.81 29.15 9.49
C TRP A 434 -32.34 28.78 9.60
N VAL A 435 -31.82 28.04 8.61
CA VAL A 435 -30.39 27.71 8.54
C VAL A 435 -29.59 28.81 7.86
N ASN A 436 -28.34 28.99 8.28
CA ASN A 436 -27.33 29.78 7.60
C ASN A 436 -26.24 28.85 7.03
N ASN A 437 -26.25 28.66 5.71
CA ASN A 437 -25.20 27.95 4.96
C ASN A 437 -24.24 28.91 4.23
N GLY A 438 -24.30 30.21 4.54
CA GLY A 438 -23.43 31.22 3.95
C GLY A 438 -21.98 31.12 4.43
N LEU A 439 -21.09 31.88 3.79
CA LEU A 439 -19.65 31.83 4.06
C LEU A 439 -19.23 32.50 5.38
N ARG A 440 -20.11 33.29 6.03
CA ARG A 440 -19.79 34.02 7.27
C ARG A 440 -20.95 34.04 8.28
N HIS A 441 -20.62 34.39 9.54
CA HIS A 441 -21.61 34.72 10.54
C HIS A 441 -22.16 36.15 10.30
N PRO A 442 -23.49 36.34 10.33
CA PRO A 442 -24.12 37.64 10.15
C PRO A 442 -23.97 38.48 11.42
N GLU A 443 -23.70 39.77 11.27
CA GLU A 443 -23.70 40.72 12.37
C GLU A 443 -25.14 41.07 12.79
N LYS A 444 -25.35 41.37 14.07
CA LYS A 444 -26.69 41.68 14.62
C LYS A 444 -27.40 42.78 13.84
N LYS A 445 -26.68 43.80 13.38
CA LYS A 445 -27.22 44.89 12.57
C LYS A 445 -27.85 44.42 11.26
N GLU A 446 -27.47 43.26 10.74
CA GLU A 446 -27.95 42.73 9.45
C GLU A 446 -29.30 42.03 9.55
N TYR A 447 -29.73 41.61 10.75
CA TYR A 447 -30.98 40.87 10.94
C TYR A 447 -31.84 41.37 12.10
N GLN A 448 -31.43 42.40 12.84
CA GLN A 448 -32.15 42.91 14.02
C GLN A 448 -33.58 43.43 13.78
N SER A 449 -34.05 43.53 12.53
CA SER A 449 -35.43 43.90 12.21
C SER A 449 -35.96 43.07 11.05
N GLU A 450 -37.29 42.88 11.04
CA GLU A 450 -38.04 42.17 10.01
C GLU A 450 -37.64 42.57 8.58
N ARG A 451 -37.60 43.88 8.29
CA ARG A 451 -37.19 44.37 6.97
C ARG A 451 -35.78 43.94 6.58
N ARG A 452 -34.84 43.93 7.53
CA ARG A 452 -33.43 43.57 7.27
C ARG A 452 -33.26 42.06 7.14
N PHE A 453 -33.93 41.30 7.99
CA PHE A 453 -33.92 39.84 7.92
C PHE A 453 -34.59 39.31 6.66
N LYS A 454 -35.72 39.90 6.26
CA LYS A 454 -36.33 39.61 4.95
C LYS A 454 -35.35 39.89 3.82
N LYS A 455 -34.69 41.04 3.80
CA LYS A 455 -33.65 41.36 2.80
C LYS A 455 -32.46 40.38 2.81
N LEU A 456 -32.10 39.84 3.97
CA LEU A 456 -31.01 38.87 4.12
C LEU A 456 -31.40 37.49 3.58
N THR A 457 -32.65 37.09 3.73
CA THR A 457 -33.14 35.73 3.44
C THR A 457 -33.83 35.59 2.09
N GLU A 458 -34.51 36.63 1.60
CA GLU A 458 -35.29 36.63 0.36
C GLU A 458 -34.40 36.41 -0.88
N GLY A 459 -34.69 35.35 -1.65
CA GLY A 459 -33.95 34.99 -2.87
C GLY A 459 -32.57 34.36 -2.65
N SER A 460 -32.17 34.08 -1.41
CA SER A 460 -30.85 33.49 -1.10
C SER A 460 -30.90 31.96 -1.06
N ALA A 461 -29.99 31.30 -1.79
CA ALA A 461 -29.78 29.85 -1.66
C ALA A 461 -29.12 29.45 -0.33
N PHE A 462 -28.49 30.41 0.37
CA PHE A 462 -27.74 30.17 1.60
C PHE A 462 -28.59 30.19 2.86
N TYR A 463 -29.79 30.79 2.82
CA TYR A 463 -30.69 30.89 3.97
C TYR A 463 -32.00 30.19 3.66
N ARG A 464 -32.36 29.20 4.47
CA ARG A 464 -33.56 28.39 4.23
C ARG A 464 -34.33 28.17 5.52
N ARG A 465 -35.65 28.34 5.46
CA ARG A 465 -36.53 27.91 6.55
C ARG A 465 -36.55 26.39 6.60
N ILE A 466 -36.25 25.84 7.77
CA ILE A 466 -36.23 24.39 8.00
C ILE A 466 -37.40 23.90 8.85
N GLY A 467 -38.11 24.80 9.53
CA GLY A 467 -39.32 24.46 10.24
C GLY A 467 -39.81 25.57 11.15
N GLU A 468 -40.66 25.19 12.10
CA GLU A 468 -41.28 26.06 13.10
C GLU A 468 -41.49 25.29 14.41
N THR A 469 -41.42 25.97 15.55
CA THR A 469 -41.63 25.33 16.86
C THR A 469 -43.10 24.94 17.09
N ASP A 470 -43.30 23.78 17.72
CA ASP A 470 -44.61 23.24 18.08
C ASP A 470 -45.24 23.95 19.30
N ALA A 471 -46.36 23.42 19.80
CA ALA A 471 -47.08 24.00 20.93
C ALA A 471 -46.29 24.01 22.25
N GLN A 472 -45.23 23.23 22.34
CA GLN A 472 -44.30 23.16 23.46
C GLN A 472 -43.04 23.98 23.19
N GLY A 473 -43.03 24.80 22.14
CA GLY A 473 -41.88 25.60 21.75
C GLY A 473 -40.67 24.77 21.32
N THR A 474 -40.88 23.54 20.84
CA THR A 474 -39.81 22.64 20.42
C THR A 474 -39.80 22.36 18.92
N ILE A 475 -38.61 22.07 18.38
CA ILE A 475 -38.43 21.57 17.02
C ILE A 475 -37.22 20.63 16.98
N VAL A 476 -37.34 19.53 16.24
CA VAL A 476 -36.26 18.59 15.98
C VAL A 476 -35.72 18.81 14.57
N VAL A 477 -34.39 18.91 14.46
CA VAL A 477 -33.69 19.18 13.21
C VAL A 477 -32.65 18.11 12.95
N ASP A 478 -32.72 17.51 11.78
CA ASP A 478 -31.74 16.54 11.29
C ASP A 478 -30.67 17.26 10.45
N LEU A 479 -29.40 17.05 10.78
CA LEU A 479 -28.27 17.69 10.14
C LEU A 479 -27.29 16.67 9.57
N ASP A 480 -26.82 16.95 8.36
CA ASP A 480 -25.71 16.23 7.74
C ASP A 480 -24.38 16.75 8.31
N ARG A 481 -23.60 15.83 8.89
CA ARG A 481 -22.26 16.14 9.45
C ARG A 481 -21.26 16.58 8.38
N LYS A 482 -21.44 16.23 7.10
CA LYS A 482 -20.58 16.68 5.98
C LYS A 482 -20.91 18.11 5.52
N ALA A 483 -22.10 18.63 5.87
CA ALA A 483 -22.60 19.93 5.43
C ALA A 483 -23.27 20.71 6.57
N LEU A 484 -22.59 20.83 7.72
CA LEU A 484 -23.14 21.55 8.86
C LEU A 484 -23.33 23.04 8.55
N PRO A 485 -24.49 23.63 8.91
CA PRO A 485 -24.71 25.07 8.77
C PRO A 485 -23.76 25.84 9.67
N ARG A 486 -23.47 27.10 9.32
CA ARG A 486 -22.73 28.03 10.19
C ARG A 486 -23.53 28.42 11.44
N GLY A 487 -24.85 28.29 11.41
CA GLY A 487 -25.73 28.57 12.53
C GLY A 487 -27.20 28.63 12.12
N PHE A 488 -28.03 29.03 13.07
CA PHE A 488 -29.48 29.09 12.92
C PHE A 488 -30.02 30.44 13.35
N PHE A 489 -31.03 30.93 12.65
CA PHE A 489 -31.88 32.02 13.11
C PHE A 489 -33.18 31.47 13.70
N PHE A 490 -33.62 32.09 14.79
CA PHE A 490 -34.89 31.85 15.43
C PHE A 490 -35.72 33.13 15.31
N HIS A 491 -36.81 33.06 14.54
CA HIS A 491 -37.61 34.20 14.14
C HIS A 491 -39.04 34.08 14.70
N SER A 492 -39.39 34.96 15.63
CA SER A 492 -40.74 35.07 16.18
C SER A 492 -41.51 36.16 15.42
N LYS A 493 -42.48 35.74 14.59
CA LYS A 493 -43.36 36.67 13.85
C LYS A 493 -44.27 37.49 14.77
N GLU A 494 -44.67 36.92 15.90
CA GLU A 494 -45.54 37.58 16.87
C GLU A 494 -44.85 38.78 17.53
N THR A 495 -43.56 38.64 17.86
CA THR A 495 -42.78 39.67 18.56
C THR A 495 -41.85 40.47 17.63
N GLY A 496 -41.70 40.04 16.37
CA GLY A 496 -40.74 40.57 15.40
C GLY A 496 -39.27 40.36 15.80
N LYS A 497 -38.99 39.47 16.77
CA LYS A 497 -37.65 39.21 17.31
C LYS A 497 -36.94 38.12 16.54
N ILE A 498 -35.63 38.34 16.33
CA ILE A 498 -34.76 37.43 15.61
C ILE A 498 -33.48 37.24 16.40
N GLU A 499 -33.15 35.99 16.71
CA GLU A 499 -31.92 35.61 17.40
C GLU A 499 -31.09 34.68 16.50
N TYR A 500 -29.78 34.89 16.44
CA TYR A 500 -28.86 34.03 15.69
C TYR A 500 -27.94 33.29 16.64
N VAL A 501 -27.84 31.97 16.48
CA VAL A 501 -26.94 31.11 17.25
C VAL A 501 -26.00 30.39 16.30
N ASN A 502 -24.69 30.54 16.51
CA ASN A 502 -23.70 29.84 15.69
C ASN A 502 -23.62 28.35 16.06
N MET A 503 -23.23 27.55 15.07
CA MET A 503 -23.17 26.10 15.23
C MET A 503 -22.15 25.67 16.30
N SER A 504 -21.04 26.38 16.44
CA SER A 504 -20.04 26.09 17.49
C SER A 504 -20.59 26.26 18.91
N LYS A 505 -21.42 27.28 19.16
CA LYS A 505 -22.12 27.44 20.45
C LYS A 505 -23.15 26.34 20.67
N ILE A 506 -23.87 25.94 19.62
CA ILE A 506 -24.85 24.85 19.70
C ILE A 506 -24.17 23.53 20.07
N THR A 507 -23.06 23.20 19.40
CA THR A 507 -22.29 21.99 19.70
C THR A 507 -21.72 22.01 21.12
N ARG A 508 -21.25 23.17 21.59
CA ARG A 508 -20.63 23.30 22.92
C ARG A 508 -21.64 23.32 24.07
N ASP A 509 -22.73 24.07 23.94
CA ASP A 509 -23.66 24.31 25.06
C ASP A 509 -24.90 23.39 25.00
N SER A 510 -25.00 22.49 24.01
CA SER A 510 -26.06 21.47 23.96
C SER A 510 -25.85 20.41 25.04
N LYS A 511 -26.96 19.97 25.64
CA LYS A 511 -26.99 18.81 26.54
C LYS A 511 -27.23 17.57 25.69
N ASN A 512 -26.47 16.51 25.91
CA ASN A 512 -26.70 15.23 25.23
C ASN A 512 -27.89 14.52 25.88
N ASP A 513 -28.87 14.13 25.06
CA ASP A 513 -29.91 13.16 25.41
C ASP A 513 -29.70 11.91 24.54
N TYR A 514 -30.18 10.76 25.00
CA TYR A 514 -29.93 9.42 24.48
C TYR A 514 -30.18 9.29 22.96
N GLN A 515 -31.12 10.07 22.40
CA GLN A 515 -31.48 10.01 20.97
C GLN A 515 -31.10 11.25 20.16
N MET A 516 -30.88 12.40 20.80
CA MET A 516 -30.67 13.69 20.12
C MET A 516 -30.00 14.70 21.06
N ARG A 517 -29.29 15.68 20.50
CA ARG A 517 -28.76 16.81 21.28
C ARG A 517 -29.90 17.76 21.62
N GLN A 518 -29.93 18.28 22.84
CA GLN A 518 -30.90 19.28 23.27
C GLN A 518 -30.23 20.63 23.44
N PHE A 519 -30.75 21.66 22.79
CA PHE A 519 -30.25 23.03 22.90
C PHE A 519 -31.38 24.00 23.23
N ARG A 520 -31.20 24.78 24.30
CA ARG A 520 -32.19 25.78 24.71
C ARG A 520 -31.81 27.17 24.19
N VAL A 521 -32.74 27.79 23.48
CA VAL A 521 -32.59 29.13 22.90
C VAL A 521 -33.42 30.10 23.71
N MET A 522 -32.75 31.14 24.24
CA MET A 522 -33.41 32.20 24.99
C MET A 522 -33.63 33.40 24.09
N MET A 523 -34.89 33.73 23.79
CA MET A 523 -35.24 34.88 22.94
C MET A 523 -35.76 36.02 23.80
N TYR A 524 -35.14 37.19 23.68
CA TYR A 524 -35.54 38.37 24.46
C TYR A 524 -36.89 38.92 23.98
N THR A 525 -37.92 38.75 24.80
CA THR A 525 -39.21 39.42 24.68
C THR A 525 -39.18 40.63 25.59
N LYS A 526 -39.50 41.80 25.04
CA LYS A 526 -39.68 43.02 25.83
C LYS A 526 -41.18 43.16 25.97
N ASP A 527 -41.68 43.08 27.20
CA ASP A 527 -42.98 43.70 27.50
C ASP A 527 -42.89 45.21 27.27
#